data_AF-R1BGD2-F1
#
_entry.id   AF-R1BGD2-F1
#
_cell.length_a   1.000
_cell.length_b   1.000
_cell.length_c   1.000
_cell.angle_alpha   90.00
_cell.angle_beta   90.00
_cell.angle_gamma   90.00
#
_symmetry.space_group_name_H-M   'P 1'
#
loop_
_entity.id
_entity.type
_entity.pdbx_description
1 polymer ?
#
loop_
_entity_poly.entity_id
_entity_poly.type
_entity_poly.pdbx_seq_one_letter_code
_entity_poly.pdbx_strand_id
1 'polypeptide(L)'
;MQSRIKVWYKSVGVQRVAHAARWAVTLDGRALQTPAKSPLELPTEAMAWAVAMEWQAQGKFLQPYTMPLMKLATTSIDQVPSIRPQMASSMLRTMHTDVVALRADAEDEPELAAKEAAAYDPLISWLADAEGVQLNATSSLVPPAAAAAAARVLGAADDWTLAALDSVTGSCKSFVLALALYRRRLSAREVCVAARVAEQYQTDLWGEVEAGHDLDRADLQVRVSAASAFLRMLPEEGVAAPIVDERPRGERDMGSWTAFYYTEEQQRRLGVDERGRPLLLLPPVHTGTPVLGQGGPTVLCVHGVSTLAESHMWRDWDQSAD
;
A
#
# COMPACT_ATOMS: atom_id res chain seq x y z
N MET A 1 -6.69 12.03 30.01
CA MET A 1 -5.69 13.05 29.63
C MET A 1 -4.54 12.32 28.97
N GLN A 2 -4.49 12.25 27.63
CA GLN A 2 -3.38 11.61 26.93
C GLN A 2 -2.09 12.36 27.25
N SER A 3 -1.05 11.62 27.65
CA SER A 3 0.28 12.18 27.88
C SER A 3 0.83 12.74 26.56
N ARG A 4 1.00 14.06 26.48
CA ARG A 4 1.54 14.72 25.28
C ARG A 4 3.06 14.53 25.27
N ILE A 5 3.55 13.65 24.41
CA ILE A 5 4.99 13.41 24.24
C ILE A 5 5.58 14.57 23.42
N LYS A 6 6.57 15.27 23.97
CA LYS A 6 7.30 16.32 23.25
C LYS A 6 8.24 15.69 22.22
N VAL A 7 8.35 16.30 21.05
CA VAL A 7 9.39 15.91 20.07
C VAL A 7 10.76 16.11 20.71
N TRP A 8 11.58 15.06 20.65
CA TRP A 8 12.88 14.97 21.35
C TRP A 8 14.08 14.83 20.40
N TYR A 9 13.84 14.73 19.10
CA TYR A 9 14.84 14.59 18.05
C TYR A 9 14.95 15.86 17.20
N LYS A 10 16.03 16.00 16.44
CA LYS A 10 16.28 17.13 15.52
C LYS A 10 16.35 16.69 14.06
N SER A 11 16.94 15.53 13.78
CA SER A 11 17.03 14.99 12.43
C SER A 11 16.31 13.65 12.32
N VAL A 12 15.65 13.46 11.17
CA VAL A 12 15.09 12.18 10.76
C VAL A 12 15.83 11.69 9.53
N GLY A 13 16.17 10.41 9.50
CA GLY A 13 16.85 9.79 8.38
C GLY A 13 16.38 8.38 8.11
N VAL A 14 16.96 7.78 7.08
CA VAL A 14 16.76 6.39 6.71
C VAL A 14 18.13 5.76 6.53
N GLN A 15 18.29 4.54 7.03
CA GLN A 15 19.51 3.77 6.86
C GLN A 15 19.17 2.35 6.39
N ARG A 16 20.02 1.80 5.53
CA ARG A 16 19.94 0.38 5.19
C ARG A 16 20.39 -0.45 6.38
N VAL A 17 19.62 -1.48 6.72
CA VAL A 17 19.98 -2.42 7.79
C VAL A 17 21.11 -3.30 7.30
N ALA A 18 22.19 -3.41 8.07
CA ALA A 18 23.32 -4.25 7.72
C ALA A 18 22.89 -5.72 7.62
N HIS A 19 23.32 -6.41 6.56
CA HIS A 19 23.02 -7.83 6.31
C HIS A 19 21.52 -8.18 6.16
N ALA A 20 20.64 -7.19 5.99
CA ALA A 20 19.24 -7.40 5.67
C ALA A 20 18.83 -6.58 4.44
N ALA A 21 17.90 -7.11 3.64
CA ALA A 21 17.21 -6.35 2.60
C ALA A 21 16.09 -5.49 3.22
N ARG A 22 16.45 -4.69 4.23
CA ARG A 22 15.51 -3.89 5.04
C ARG A 22 16.07 -2.49 5.31
N TRP A 23 15.17 -1.58 5.67
CA TRP A 23 15.47 -0.17 5.91
C TRP A 23 14.94 0.27 7.26
N ALA A 24 15.77 0.95 8.04
CA ALA A 24 15.39 1.48 9.35
C ALA A 24 15.23 2.99 9.28
N VAL A 25 14.17 3.51 9.90
CA VAL A 25 14.02 4.94 10.16
C VAL A 25 14.92 5.30 11.34
N THR A 26 15.60 6.43 11.25
CA THR A 26 16.48 6.91 12.32
C THR A 26 16.05 8.27 12.83
N LEU A 27 16.17 8.47 14.15
CA LEU A 27 16.01 9.76 14.83
C LEU A 27 17.34 10.14 15.45
N ASP A 28 17.92 11.27 15.05
CA ASP A 28 19.28 11.68 15.42
C ASP A 28 20.33 10.55 15.20
N GLY A 29 20.16 9.81 14.10
CA GLY A 29 21.03 8.68 13.74
C GLY A 29 20.77 7.36 14.49
N ARG A 30 19.83 7.33 15.45
CA ARG A 30 19.46 6.11 16.17
C ARG A 30 18.29 5.42 15.50
N ALA A 31 18.41 4.12 15.23
CA ALA A 31 17.31 3.31 14.69
C ALA A 31 16.08 3.38 15.60
N LEU A 32 14.94 3.69 15.01
CA LEU A 32 13.66 3.76 15.68
C LEU A 32 13.14 2.35 16.00
N GLN A 33 12.41 2.25 17.11
CA GLN A 33 11.74 1.03 17.53
C GLN A 33 10.22 1.23 17.51
N THR A 34 9.50 0.12 17.35
CA THR A 34 8.05 0.09 17.53
C THR A 34 7.67 0.28 19.00
N PRO A 35 6.40 0.58 19.32
CA PRO A 35 5.94 0.64 20.70
C PRO A 35 6.17 -0.67 21.49
N ALA A 36 6.18 -1.83 20.80
CA ALA A 36 6.53 -3.12 21.41
C ALA A 36 8.05 -3.36 21.56
N LYS A 37 8.87 -2.35 21.25
CA LYS A 37 10.35 -2.36 21.26
C LYS A 37 10.99 -3.25 20.18
N SER A 38 10.22 -3.65 19.16
CA SER A 38 10.74 -4.33 17.98
C SER A 38 11.54 -3.34 17.13
N PRO A 39 12.59 -3.75 16.40
CA PRO A 39 13.22 -2.92 15.38
C PRO A 39 12.22 -2.48 14.31
N LEU A 40 12.12 -1.18 14.01
CA LEU A 40 11.27 -0.67 12.94
C LEU A 40 11.99 -0.83 11.59
N GLU A 41 11.93 -2.04 11.04
CA GLU A 41 12.58 -2.43 9.78
C GLU A 41 11.56 -2.62 8.66
N LEU A 42 11.66 -1.78 7.63
CA LEU A 42 10.72 -1.68 6.53
C LEU A 42 11.26 -2.41 5.29
N PRO A 43 10.37 -3.00 4.46
CA PRO A 43 10.77 -3.81 3.32
C PRO A 43 11.45 -3.01 2.20
N THR A 44 11.14 -1.73 2.03
CA THR A 44 11.65 -0.90 0.94
C THR A 44 12.13 0.46 1.44
N GLU A 45 13.07 1.05 0.68
CA GLU A 45 13.60 2.38 0.97
C GLU A 45 12.50 3.44 0.88
N ALA A 46 11.63 3.33 -0.12
CA ALA A 46 10.50 4.23 -0.32
C ALA A 46 9.56 4.24 0.89
N MET A 47 9.23 3.05 1.42
CA MET A 47 8.39 2.94 2.62
C MET A 47 9.08 3.55 3.84
N ALA A 48 10.39 3.35 3.98
CA ALA A 48 11.16 3.96 5.07
C ALA A 48 11.20 5.49 5.01
N TRP A 49 11.39 6.06 3.82
CA TRP A 49 11.31 7.51 3.65
C TRP A 49 9.91 8.05 3.93
N ALA A 50 8.87 7.35 3.48
CA ALA A 50 7.50 7.80 3.73
C ALA A 50 7.16 7.83 5.24
N VAL A 51 7.55 6.80 5.99
CA VAL A 51 7.41 6.80 7.46
C VAL A 51 8.31 7.89 8.09
N ALA A 52 9.55 8.05 7.64
CA ALA A 52 10.44 9.10 8.10
C ALA A 52 9.84 10.50 7.91
N MET A 53 9.13 10.75 6.80
CA MET A 53 8.46 12.03 6.56
C MET A 53 7.32 12.30 7.55
N GLU A 54 6.59 11.26 8.00
CA GLU A 54 5.59 11.44 9.07
C GLU A 54 6.23 11.88 10.39
N TRP A 55 7.42 11.35 10.72
CA TRP A 55 8.20 11.79 11.87
C TRP A 55 8.75 13.21 11.66
N GLN A 56 9.31 13.51 10.50
CA GLN A 56 9.84 14.83 10.18
C GLN A 56 8.78 15.94 10.26
N ALA A 57 7.52 15.62 9.93
CA ALA A 57 6.39 16.55 9.94
C ALA A 57 5.84 16.87 11.35
N GLN A 58 6.35 16.22 12.41
CA GLN A 58 5.83 16.43 13.76
C GLN A 58 6.23 17.80 14.31
N GLY A 59 5.26 18.50 14.92
CA GLY A 59 5.45 19.81 15.52
C GLY A 59 6.04 19.75 16.94
N LYS A 60 5.48 20.55 17.87
CA LYS A 60 5.96 20.59 19.26
C LYS A 60 5.72 19.28 20.03
N PHE A 61 4.64 18.59 19.71
CA PHE A 61 4.23 17.35 20.35
C PHE A 61 3.97 16.30 19.28
N LEU A 62 4.30 15.04 19.58
CA LEU A 62 3.95 13.92 18.71
C LEU A 62 2.44 13.77 18.63
N GLN A 63 1.93 13.62 17.41
CA GLN A 63 0.53 13.46 17.07
C GLN A 63 0.35 12.14 16.32
N PRO A 64 0.17 11.00 17.02
CA PRO A 64 0.09 9.69 16.35
C PRO A 64 -1.00 9.58 15.28
N TYR A 65 -2.08 10.37 15.40
CA TYR A 65 -3.17 10.39 14.41
C TYR A 65 -2.75 10.99 13.05
N THR A 66 -1.63 11.73 12.98
CA THR A 66 -1.05 12.24 11.73
C THR A 66 0.01 11.30 11.13
N MET A 67 0.16 10.09 11.70
CA MET A 67 1.20 9.12 11.32
C MET A 67 0.60 7.76 10.89
N PRO A 68 -0.29 7.73 9.87
CA PRO A 68 -0.96 6.50 9.47
C PRO A 68 -0.03 5.42 8.90
N LEU A 69 1.05 5.77 8.20
CA LEU A 69 2.02 4.80 7.67
C LEU A 69 2.84 4.18 8.80
N MET A 70 3.24 4.97 9.80
CA MET A 70 3.87 4.46 11.02
C MET A 70 2.94 3.50 11.75
N LYS A 71 1.64 3.82 11.87
CA LYS A 71 0.64 2.92 12.44
C LYS A 71 0.59 1.60 11.68
N LEU A 72 0.44 1.63 10.35
CA LEU A 72 0.42 0.42 9.53
C LEU A 72 1.70 -0.41 9.67
N ALA A 73 2.86 0.23 9.66
CA ALA A 73 4.15 -0.45 9.85
C ALA A 73 4.26 -1.14 11.21
N THR A 74 3.91 -0.44 12.29
CA THR A 74 3.94 -1.02 13.64
C THR A 74 2.94 -2.16 13.79
N THR A 75 1.73 -2.04 13.26
CA THR A 75 0.74 -3.13 13.25
C THR A 75 1.28 -4.35 12.49
N SER A 76 1.89 -4.14 11.33
CA SER A 76 2.48 -5.20 10.50
C SER A 76 3.58 -5.97 11.23
N ILE A 77 4.42 -5.28 12.02
CA ILE A 77 5.53 -5.88 12.75
C ILE A 77 5.08 -6.52 14.07
N ASP A 78 4.33 -5.77 14.89
CA ASP A 78 4.08 -6.14 16.28
C ASP A 78 2.83 -7.01 16.48
N GLN A 79 1.81 -6.80 15.65
CA GLN A 79 0.49 -7.43 15.88
C GLN A 79 0.25 -8.56 14.90
N VAL A 80 0.32 -8.28 13.59
CA VAL A 80 -0.14 -9.18 12.54
C VAL A 80 0.41 -10.60 12.70
N PRO A 81 1.72 -10.86 12.92
CA PRO A 81 2.25 -12.21 13.01
C PRO A 81 1.55 -13.08 14.07
N SER A 82 1.11 -12.47 15.18
CA SER A 82 0.43 -13.16 16.28
C SER A 82 -1.08 -13.33 16.10
N ILE A 83 -1.71 -12.48 15.27
CA ILE A 83 -3.17 -12.45 15.10
C ILE A 83 -3.66 -12.71 13.68
N ARG A 84 -2.80 -13.21 12.76
CA ARG A 84 -3.17 -13.44 11.35
C ARG A 84 -4.51 -14.20 11.19
N PRO A 85 -4.75 -15.33 11.90
CA PRO A 85 -6.01 -16.06 11.75
C PRO A 85 -7.24 -15.26 12.24
N GLN A 86 -7.10 -14.53 13.35
CA GLN A 86 -8.16 -13.71 13.92
C GLN A 86 -8.47 -12.52 13.03
N MET A 87 -7.45 -11.85 12.49
CA MET A 87 -7.58 -10.73 11.56
C MET A 87 -8.27 -11.15 10.27
N ALA A 88 -7.83 -12.26 9.66
CA ALA A 88 -8.48 -12.81 8.47
C ALA A 88 -9.95 -13.19 8.75
N SER A 89 -10.22 -13.86 9.87
CA SER A 89 -11.58 -14.22 10.27
C SER A 89 -12.46 -12.99 10.53
N SER A 90 -11.88 -11.92 11.09
CA SER A 90 -12.58 -10.65 11.31
C SER A 90 -13.00 -10.02 9.98
N MET A 91 -12.09 -9.90 9.02
CA MET A 91 -12.40 -9.39 7.68
C MET A 91 -13.45 -10.24 6.97
N LEU A 92 -13.34 -11.57 7.01
CA LEU A 92 -14.35 -12.45 6.41
C LEU A 92 -15.74 -12.27 7.04
N ARG A 93 -15.81 -12.00 8.35
CA ARG A 93 -17.08 -11.71 9.04
C ARG A 93 -17.73 -10.44 8.51
N THR A 94 -16.94 -9.44 8.12
CA THR A 94 -17.49 -8.19 7.56
C THR A 94 -18.20 -8.41 6.24
N MET A 95 -17.93 -9.51 5.51
CA MET A 95 -18.61 -9.82 4.25
C MET A 95 -20.13 -9.99 4.41
N HIS A 96 -20.61 -10.36 5.61
CA HIS A 96 -22.05 -10.48 5.90
C HIS A 96 -22.77 -9.12 5.93
N THR A 97 -22.04 -8.05 6.25
CA THR A 97 -22.55 -6.69 6.40
C THR A 97 -21.76 -5.72 5.53
N ASP A 98 -21.18 -6.23 4.43
CA ASP A 98 -20.33 -5.45 3.54
C ASP A 98 -21.20 -4.45 2.80
N VAL A 99 -20.81 -3.17 2.80
CA VAL A 99 -21.54 -2.07 2.14
C VAL A 99 -21.78 -2.36 0.65
N VAL A 100 -20.91 -3.13 -0.02
CA VAL A 100 -21.08 -3.49 -1.43
C VAL A 100 -22.20 -4.54 -1.63
N ALA A 101 -22.45 -5.38 -0.63
CA ALA A 101 -23.40 -6.49 -0.69
C ALA A 101 -24.74 -6.17 -0.02
N LEU A 102 -24.71 -5.63 1.20
CA LEU A 102 -25.89 -5.23 1.95
C LEU A 102 -26.33 -3.84 1.51
N ARG A 103 -27.40 -3.79 0.71
CA ARG A 103 -27.87 -2.59 0.02
C ARG A 103 -29.27 -2.19 0.46
N ALA A 104 -29.63 -0.95 0.15
CA ALA A 104 -30.97 -0.44 0.33
C ALA A 104 -32.00 -1.30 -0.41
N ASP A 105 -33.17 -1.47 0.20
CA ASP A 105 -34.26 -2.17 -0.46
C ASP A 105 -34.81 -1.31 -1.61
N ALA A 106 -34.91 -1.91 -2.80
CA ALA A 106 -35.36 -1.19 -3.99
C ALA A 106 -36.85 -0.81 -3.94
N GLU A 107 -37.65 -1.49 -3.09
CA GLU A 107 -39.06 -1.15 -2.89
C GLU A 107 -39.20 0.06 -1.94
N ASP A 108 -38.37 0.14 -0.90
CA ASP A 108 -38.43 1.20 0.11
C ASP A 108 -37.66 2.47 -0.32
N GLU A 109 -36.46 2.31 -0.91
CA GLU A 109 -35.55 3.41 -1.26
C GLU A 109 -34.98 3.27 -2.70
N PRO A 110 -35.84 3.38 -3.74
CA PRO A 110 -35.46 3.09 -5.13
C PRO A 110 -34.32 3.97 -5.68
N GLU A 111 -34.25 5.25 -5.27
CA GLU A 111 -33.19 6.16 -5.72
C GLU A 111 -31.82 5.78 -5.15
N LEU A 112 -31.77 5.41 -3.86
CA LEU A 112 -30.54 4.96 -3.21
C LEU A 112 -30.10 3.61 -3.79
N ALA A 113 -31.04 2.65 -3.91
CA ALA A 113 -30.75 1.34 -4.49
C ALA A 113 -30.16 1.46 -5.92
N ALA A 114 -30.66 2.41 -6.73
CA ALA A 114 -30.11 2.68 -8.06
C ALA A 114 -28.68 3.26 -8.01
N LYS A 115 -28.39 4.19 -7.09
CA LYS A 115 -27.04 4.75 -6.89
C LYS A 115 -26.06 3.67 -6.42
N GLU A 116 -26.47 2.82 -5.49
CA GLU A 116 -25.67 1.71 -4.98
C GLU A 116 -25.40 0.66 -6.06
N ALA A 117 -26.43 0.26 -6.83
CA ALA A 117 -26.26 -0.65 -7.96
C ALA A 117 -25.22 -0.13 -8.97
N ALA A 118 -25.33 1.14 -9.37
CA ALA A 118 -24.39 1.77 -10.28
C ALA A 118 -22.94 1.78 -9.76
N ALA A 119 -22.76 1.95 -8.45
CA ALA A 119 -21.43 1.96 -7.83
C ALA A 119 -20.86 0.55 -7.60
N TYR A 120 -21.71 -0.43 -7.26
CA TYR A 120 -21.30 -1.69 -6.65
C TYR A 120 -21.42 -2.92 -7.56
N ASP A 121 -22.34 -2.93 -8.53
CA ASP A 121 -22.47 -4.06 -9.47
C ASP A 121 -21.20 -4.33 -10.28
N PRO A 122 -20.48 -3.31 -10.79
CA PRO A 122 -19.21 -3.53 -11.46
C PRO A 122 -18.15 -4.16 -10.55
N LEU A 123 -18.24 -3.94 -9.23
CA LEU A 123 -17.32 -4.52 -8.25
C LEU A 123 -17.68 -5.97 -7.93
N ILE A 124 -18.97 -6.29 -7.81
CA ILE A 124 -19.43 -7.67 -7.62
C ILE A 124 -19.05 -8.54 -8.82
N SER A 125 -19.30 -8.06 -10.04
CA SER A 125 -18.91 -8.78 -11.26
C SER A 125 -17.40 -9.01 -11.30
N TRP A 126 -16.62 -7.95 -11.08
CA TRP A 126 -15.16 -8.04 -11.06
C TRP A 126 -14.64 -9.02 -9.99
N LEU A 127 -15.24 -9.02 -8.80
CA LEU A 127 -14.84 -9.89 -7.70
C LEU A 127 -15.08 -11.38 -8.02
N ALA A 128 -16.19 -11.68 -8.69
CA ALA A 128 -16.47 -13.01 -9.21
C ALA A 128 -15.45 -13.44 -10.28
N ASP A 129 -15.18 -12.57 -11.25
CA ASP A 129 -14.32 -12.86 -12.40
C ASP A 129 -12.83 -12.97 -12.04
N ALA A 130 -12.33 -12.04 -11.22
CA ALA A 130 -10.91 -11.91 -10.91
C ALA A 130 -10.47 -12.78 -9.73
N GLU A 131 -11.34 -12.94 -8.71
CA GLU A 131 -10.97 -13.59 -7.44
C GLU A 131 -11.71 -14.90 -7.21
N GLY A 132 -12.73 -15.20 -8.01
CA GLY A 132 -13.61 -16.35 -7.83
C GLY A 132 -14.52 -16.22 -6.60
N VAL A 133 -14.68 -15.00 -6.07
CA VAL A 133 -15.47 -14.72 -4.88
C VAL A 133 -16.89 -14.35 -5.31
N GLN A 134 -17.82 -15.30 -5.18
CA GLN A 134 -19.22 -15.15 -5.58
C GLN A 134 -20.02 -14.43 -4.50
N LEU A 135 -20.17 -13.12 -4.64
CA LEU A 135 -20.95 -12.28 -3.74
C LEU A 135 -22.26 -11.86 -4.43
N ASN A 136 -23.38 -11.92 -3.71
CA ASN A 136 -24.66 -11.45 -4.21
C ASN A 136 -25.09 -10.21 -3.43
N ALA A 137 -25.68 -9.24 -4.11
CA ALA A 137 -26.36 -8.13 -3.44
C ALA A 137 -27.60 -8.65 -2.70
N THR A 138 -27.87 -8.09 -1.52
CA THR A 138 -28.95 -8.49 -0.62
C THR A 138 -29.42 -7.28 0.19
N SER A 139 -30.72 -7.19 0.49
CA SER A 139 -31.25 -6.29 1.53
C SER A 139 -31.43 -7.01 2.87
N SER A 140 -31.07 -8.30 2.95
CA SER A 140 -31.18 -9.15 4.13
C SER A 140 -29.82 -9.51 4.72
N LEU A 141 -29.77 -9.67 6.05
CA LEU A 141 -28.58 -10.04 6.83
C LEU A 141 -28.17 -11.52 6.70
N VAL A 142 -28.62 -12.22 5.66
CA VAL A 142 -28.28 -13.62 5.41
C VAL A 142 -26.83 -13.72 4.92
N PRO A 143 -25.98 -14.56 5.54
CA PRO A 143 -24.59 -14.75 5.13
C PRO A 143 -24.39 -15.14 3.65
N PRO A 144 -23.50 -14.47 2.89
CA PRO A 144 -23.14 -14.93 1.56
C PRO A 144 -22.25 -16.19 1.61
N ALA A 145 -22.40 -17.07 0.62
CA ALA A 145 -21.63 -18.32 0.50
C ALA A 145 -20.14 -18.14 0.11
N ALA A 146 -19.67 -16.89 -0.03
CA ALA A 146 -18.42 -16.51 -0.68
C ALA A 146 -17.12 -16.70 0.14
N ALA A 147 -17.21 -17.28 1.35
CA ALA A 147 -16.14 -17.21 2.35
C ALA A 147 -14.83 -17.94 1.96
N ALA A 148 -14.90 -19.02 1.19
CA ALA A 148 -13.74 -19.85 0.90
C ALA A 148 -12.72 -19.19 -0.04
N ALA A 149 -13.20 -18.54 -1.12
CA ALA A 149 -12.33 -17.85 -2.07
C ALA A 149 -11.69 -16.60 -1.45
N ALA A 150 -12.44 -15.86 -0.62
CA ALA A 150 -11.91 -14.72 0.12
C ALA A 150 -10.85 -15.15 1.14
N ALA A 151 -11.05 -16.28 1.84
CA ALA A 151 -10.07 -16.84 2.75
C ALA A 151 -8.75 -17.21 2.06
N ARG A 152 -8.81 -17.70 0.82
CA ARG A 152 -7.61 -17.99 0.01
C ARG A 152 -6.79 -16.73 -0.29
N VAL A 153 -7.45 -15.64 -0.65
CA VAL A 153 -6.78 -14.34 -0.88
C VAL A 153 -6.07 -13.86 0.37
N LEU A 154 -6.76 -13.89 1.52
CA LEU A 154 -6.19 -13.49 2.80
C LEU A 154 -5.05 -14.41 3.28
N GLY A 155 -5.14 -15.70 2.98
CA GLY A 155 -4.09 -16.67 3.29
C GLY A 155 -2.80 -16.45 2.51
N ALA A 156 -2.89 -15.86 1.30
CA ALA A 156 -1.73 -15.57 0.45
C ALA A 156 -1.07 -14.22 0.77
N ALA A 157 -1.79 -13.27 1.38
CA ALA A 157 -1.29 -11.94 1.70
C ALA A 157 -0.17 -12.00 2.76
N ASP A 158 0.90 -11.24 2.59
CA ASP A 158 1.94 -11.08 3.62
C ASP A 158 1.45 -10.23 4.82
N ASP A 159 2.26 -10.10 5.86
CA ASP A 159 1.88 -9.36 7.08
C ASP A 159 1.55 -7.88 6.79
N TRP A 160 2.28 -7.27 5.86
CA TRP A 160 2.14 -5.87 5.48
C TRP A 160 0.85 -5.62 4.70
N THR A 161 0.57 -6.48 3.74
CA THR A 161 -0.65 -6.47 2.95
C THR A 161 -1.87 -6.72 3.83
N LEU A 162 -1.77 -7.67 4.77
CA LEU A 162 -2.87 -7.97 5.68
C LEU A 162 -3.20 -6.79 6.59
N ALA A 163 -2.19 -6.09 7.13
CA ALA A 163 -2.42 -4.88 7.94
C ALA A 163 -3.14 -3.77 7.15
N ALA A 164 -2.75 -3.56 5.89
CA ALA A 164 -3.38 -2.56 5.03
C ALA A 164 -4.81 -2.95 4.65
N LEU A 165 -5.05 -4.22 4.30
CA LEU A 165 -6.39 -4.75 3.99
C LEU A 165 -7.33 -4.62 5.19
N ASP A 166 -6.88 -5.00 6.38
CA ASP A 166 -7.67 -4.88 7.62
C ASP A 166 -8.00 -3.41 7.92
N SER A 167 -7.02 -2.51 7.79
CA SER A 167 -7.24 -1.09 8.01
C SER A 167 -8.27 -0.48 7.04
N VAL A 168 -8.24 -0.86 5.76
CA VAL A 168 -9.22 -0.36 4.78
C VAL A 168 -10.57 -1.02 4.99
N THR A 169 -10.61 -2.33 5.27
CA THR A 169 -11.84 -3.07 5.55
C THR A 169 -12.60 -2.44 6.74
N GLY A 170 -11.89 -2.13 7.83
CA GLY A 170 -12.50 -1.47 8.99
C GLY A 170 -12.94 -0.03 8.71
N SER A 171 -12.19 0.71 7.89
CA SER A 171 -12.51 2.11 7.56
C SER A 171 -13.72 2.24 6.64
N CYS A 172 -13.78 1.41 5.61
CA CYS A 172 -14.85 1.40 4.61
C CYS A 172 -16.03 0.51 5.01
N LYS A 173 -15.89 -0.29 6.07
CA LYS A 173 -16.81 -1.37 6.43
C LYS A 173 -17.05 -2.34 5.26
N SER A 174 -16.02 -2.57 4.45
CA SER A 174 -16.11 -3.36 3.23
C SER A 174 -14.78 -4.04 2.90
N PHE A 175 -14.81 -5.37 2.88
CA PHE A 175 -13.70 -6.20 2.42
C PHE A 175 -13.54 -6.09 0.90
N VAL A 176 -14.65 -5.97 0.16
CA VAL A 176 -14.63 -5.85 -1.30
C VAL A 176 -13.88 -4.58 -1.73
N LEU A 177 -14.12 -3.45 -1.07
CA LEU A 177 -13.42 -2.20 -1.37
C LEU A 177 -11.93 -2.26 -1.01
N ALA A 178 -11.58 -2.93 0.10
CA ALA A 178 -10.18 -3.17 0.47
C ALA A 178 -9.46 -4.00 -0.60
N LEU A 179 -10.10 -5.06 -1.09
CA LEU A 179 -9.54 -5.91 -2.13
C LEU A 179 -9.43 -5.19 -3.47
N ALA A 180 -10.43 -4.38 -3.84
CA ALA A 180 -10.40 -3.56 -5.04
C ALA A 180 -9.26 -2.52 -5.00
N LEU A 181 -8.96 -1.95 -3.83
CA LEU A 181 -7.79 -1.08 -3.65
C LEU A 181 -6.48 -1.86 -3.82
N TYR A 182 -6.36 -3.02 -3.17
CA TYR A 182 -5.16 -3.86 -3.23
C TYR A 182 -4.85 -4.31 -4.65
N ARG A 183 -5.86 -4.77 -5.38
CA ARG A 183 -5.74 -5.17 -6.79
C ARG A 183 -5.64 -4.01 -7.76
N ARG A 184 -5.60 -2.77 -7.26
CA ARG A 184 -5.54 -1.52 -8.05
C ARG A 184 -6.70 -1.39 -9.05
N ARG A 185 -7.83 -2.04 -8.77
CA ARG A 185 -9.08 -1.92 -9.52
C ARG A 185 -9.73 -0.56 -9.28
N LEU A 186 -9.58 -0.04 -8.06
CA LEU A 186 -9.97 1.30 -7.67
C LEU A 186 -8.77 2.06 -7.08
N SER A 187 -8.74 3.37 -7.33
CA SER A 187 -7.86 4.31 -6.63
C SER A 187 -8.36 4.58 -5.21
N ALA A 188 -7.50 5.16 -4.36
CA ALA A 188 -7.89 5.57 -3.01
C ALA A 188 -9.08 6.53 -3.01
N ARG A 189 -9.13 7.46 -3.97
CA ARG A 189 -10.24 8.41 -4.13
C ARG A 189 -11.55 7.69 -4.48
N GLU A 190 -11.51 6.78 -5.44
CA GLU A 190 -12.70 6.01 -5.84
C GLU A 190 -13.21 5.13 -4.71
N VAL A 191 -12.31 4.53 -3.90
CA VAL A 191 -12.71 3.79 -2.70
C VAL A 191 -13.38 4.68 -1.66
N CYS A 192 -12.88 5.89 -1.42
CA CYS A 192 -13.51 6.83 -0.48
C CYS A 192 -14.91 7.26 -0.94
N VAL A 193 -15.10 7.46 -2.25
CA VAL A 193 -16.41 7.76 -2.83
C VAL A 193 -17.34 6.55 -2.72
N ALA A 194 -16.88 5.37 -3.12
CA ALA A 194 -17.67 4.15 -3.09
C ALA A 194 -18.10 3.76 -1.67
N ALA A 195 -17.24 3.95 -0.66
CA ALA A 195 -17.58 3.65 0.73
C ALA A 195 -18.68 4.54 1.32
N ARG A 196 -19.03 5.66 0.67
CA ARG A 196 -19.93 6.69 1.21
C ARG A 196 -21.13 6.99 0.31
N VAL A 197 -21.50 6.09 -0.60
CA VAL A 197 -22.65 6.31 -1.52
C VAL A 197 -23.93 6.58 -0.74
N ALA A 198 -24.25 5.74 0.24
CA ALA A 198 -25.41 5.92 1.11
C ALA A 198 -25.30 7.23 1.90
N GLU A 199 -24.21 7.46 2.63
CA GLU A 199 -24.00 8.68 3.42
C GLU A 199 -24.11 9.97 2.59
N GLN A 200 -23.57 9.96 1.37
CA GLN A 200 -23.69 11.10 0.45
C GLN A 200 -25.14 11.32 0.03
N TYR A 201 -25.88 10.26 -0.29
CA TYR A 201 -27.31 10.37 -0.58
C TYR A 201 -28.10 10.97 0.60
N GLN A 202 -27.78 10.53 1.83
CA GLN A 202 -28.42 11.09 3.03
C GLN A 202 -28.06 12.58 3.22
N THR A 203 -26.80 12.92 3.01
CA THR A 203 -26.31 14.32 3.11
C THR A 203 -26.96 15.22 2.05
N ASP A 204 -27.16 14.71 0.83
CA ASP A 204 -27.84 15.46 -0.24
C ASP A 204 -29.29 15.77 0.12
N LEU A 205 -29.96 14.86 0.83
CA LEU A 205 -31.37 14.97 1.18
C LEU A 205 -31.62 15.78 2.46
N TRP A 206 -30.76 15.61 3.47
CA TRP A 206 -30.98 16.15 4.83
C TRP A 206 -29.92 17.15 5.28
N GLY A 207 -28.91 17.42 4.46
CA GLY A 207 -27.82 18.34 4.76
C GLY A 207 -26.65 17.67 5.51
N GLU A 208 -25.52 18.38 5.55
CA GLU A 208 -24.30 17.92 6.21
C GLU A 208 -24.33 18.27 7.70
N VAL A 209 -23.88 17.32 8.54
CA VAL A 209 -23.62 17.57 9.96
C VAL A 209 -22.15 17.96 10.12
N GLU A 210 -21.91 19.24 10.42
CA GLU A 210 -20.57 19.77 10.68
C GLU A 210 -19.91 19.08 11.88
N ALA A 211 -18.60 18.85 11.80
CA ALA A 211 -17.81 18.06 12.74
C ALA A 211 -18.26 16.59 12.88
N GLY A 212 -19.08 16.08 11.95
CA GLY A 212 -19.44 14.68 11.81
C GLY A 212 -19.00 14.16 10.45
N HIS A 213 -19.80 14.46 9.41
CA HIS A 213 -19.56 13.95 8.05
C HIS A 213 -18.26 14.46 7.42
N ASP A 214 -17.84 15.67 7.77
CA ASP A 214 -16.60 16.27 7.27
C ASP A 214 -15.35 15.62 7.89
N LEU A 215 -15.38 15.35 9.20
CA LEU A 215 -14.34 14.63 9.91
C LEU A 215 -14.26 13.18 9.45
N ASP A 216 -15.39 12.48 9.33
CA ASP A 216 -15.44 11.10 8.85
C ASP A 216 -14.90 11.00 7.41
N ARG A 217 -15.22 11.97 6.54
CA ARG A 217 -14.65 12.08 5.19
C ARG A 217 -13.13 12.24 5.22
N ALA A 218 -12.62 13.17 6.02
CA ALA A 218 -11.19 13.45 6.09
C ALA A 218 -10.42 12.24 6.65
N ASP A 219 -10.95 11.62 7.71
CA ASP A 219 -10.36 10.47 8.37
C ASP A 219 -10.36 9.23 7.47
N LEU A 220 -11.45 8.98 6.74
CA LEU A 220 -11.51 7.95 5.70
C LEU A 220 -10.47 8.19 4.61
N GLN A 221 -10.38 9.43 4.10
CA GLN A 221 -9.42 9.80 3.07
C GLN A 221 -7.99 9.54 3.53
N VAL A 222 -7.64 9.92 4.76
CA VAL A 222 -6.30 9.67 5.34
C VAL A 222 -6.02 8.17 5.41
N ARG A 223 -6.94 7.37 5.97
CA ARG A 223 -6.73 5.93 6.14
C ARG A 223 -6.59 5.19 4.82
N VAL A 224 -7.48 5.45 3.86
CA VAL A 224 -7.47 4.78 2.56
C VAL A 224 -6.27 5.23 1.73
N SER A 225 -5.91 6.52 1.76
CA SER A 225 -4.74 7.02 1.02
C SER A 225 -3.44 6.47 1.57
N ALA A 226 -3.30 6.42 2.90
CA ALA A 226 -2.14 5.83 3.55
C ALA A 226 -2.01 4.35 3.21
N ALA A 227 -3.08 3.57 3.30
CA ALA A 227 -3.07 2.16 2.91
C ALA A 227 -2.72 1.97 1.43
N SER A 228 -3.26 2.81 0.54
CA SER A 228 -2.94 2.76 -0.90
C SER A 228 -1.45 3.04 -1.17
N ALA A 229 -0.88 4.08 -0.53
CA ALA A 229 0.54 4.39 -0.65
C ALA A 229 1.40 3.26 -0.06
N PHE A 230 1.01 2.73 1.11
CA PHE A 230 1.70 1.64 1.79
C PHE A 230 1.79 0.40 0.92
N LEU A 231 0.67 -0.05 0.34
CA LEU A 231 0.62 -1.20 -0.58
C LEU A 231 1.46 -0.97 -1.84
N ARG A 232 1.50 0.25 -2.37
CA ARG A 232 2.31 0.59 -3.57
C ARG A 232 3.81 0.63 -3.29
N MET A 233 4.21 0.82 -2.03
CA MET A 233 5.61 0.83 -1.62
C MET A 233 6.11 -0.54 -1.17
N LEU A 234 5.25 -1.57 -1.15
CA LEU A 234 5.69 -2.94 -0.92
C LEU A 234 6.52 -3.46 -2.10
N PRO A 235 7.45 -4.41 -1.86
CA PRO A 235 8.17 -5.05 -2.94
C PRO A 235 7.18 -5.80 -3.83
N GLU A 236 7.37 -5.73 -5.14
CA GLU A 236 6.56 -6.50 -6.09
C GLU A 236 6.68 -8.00 -5.78
N GLU A 237 5.55 -8.72 -5.81
CA GLU A 237 5.53 -10.18 -5.56
C GLU A 237 6.54 -10.87 -6.49
N GLY A 238 7.53 -11.56 -5.91
CA GLY A 238 8.61 -12.23 -6.65
C GLY A 238 9.94 -11.44 -6.74
N VAL A 239 10.00 -10.20 -6.26
CA VAL A 239 11.24 -9.42 -6.10
C VAL A 239 11.60 -9.32 -4.61
N ALA A 240 11.62 -10.46 -3.92
CA ALA A 240 12.43 -10.53 -2.71
C ALA A 240 13.87 -10.37 -3.19
N ALA A 241 14.45 -9.18 -2.99
CA ALA A 241 15.87 -8.99 -3.24
C ALA A 241 16.60 -10.12 -2.50
N PRO A 242 17.41 -10.94 -3.19
CA PRO A 242 18.05 -12.08 -2.57
C PRO A 242 18.77 -11.59 -1.32
N ILE A 243 18.37 -12.12 -0.17
CA ILE A 243 19.06 -11.89 1.09
C ILE A 243 20.41 -12.56 0.89
N VAL A 244 21.42 -11.76 0.55
CA VAL A 244 22.80 -12.26 0.45
C VAL A 244 23.35 -12.33 1.88
N ASP A 245 22.84 -13.28 2.67
CA ASP A 245 23.34 -13.57 4.02
C ASP A 245 24.72 -14.26 3.96
N GLU A 246 25.12 -14.72 2.77
CA GLU A 246 26.45 -15.26 2.55
C GLU A 246 27.47 -14.13 2.32
N ARG A 247 28.59 -14.17 3.06
CA ARG A 247 29.72 -13.26 2.82
C ARG A 247 30.39 -13.57 1.47
N PRO A 248 30.92 -12.55 0.76
CA PRO A 248 31.70 -12.79 -0.45
C PRO A 248 32.92 -13.65 -0.13
N ARG A 249 33.11 -14.77 -0.85
CA ARG A 249 34.24 -15.69 -0.65
C ARG A 249 35.48 -15.32 -1.47
N GLY A 250 35.32 -14.46 -2.48
CA GLY A 250 36.42 -14.01 -3.31
C GLY A 250 37.20 -12.90 -2.62
N GLU A 251 38.52 -13.01 -2.60
CA GLU A 251 39.44 -11.97 -2.14
C GLU A 251 40.33 -11.54 -3.32
N ARG A 252 40.50 -10.23 -3.50
CA ARG A 252 41.43 -9.65 -4.48
C ARG A 252 42.33 -8.65 -3.77
N ASP A 253 43.63 -8.91 -3.82
CA ASP A 253 44.64 -7.97 -3.35
C ASP A 253 44.72 -6.77 -4.31
N MET A 254 44.50 -5.56 -3.79
CA MET A 254 44.57 -4.29 -4.51
C MET A 254 45.79 -3.47 -4.05
N GLY A 255 46.80 -4.14 -3.46
CA GLY A 255 48.05 -3.57 -2.98
C GLY A 255 47.90 -2.95 -1.59
N SER A 256 47.19 -1.84 -1.47
CA SER A 256 47.01 -1.14 -0.18
C SER A 256 45.80 -1.64 0.62
N TRP A 257 44.96 -2.50 0.03
CA TRP A 257 43.73 -3.01 0.63
C TRP A 257 43.26 -4.28 -0.10
N THR A 258 42.45 -5.10 0.59
CA THR A 258 41.84 -6.30 0.00
C THR A 258 40.38 -6.03 -0.33
N ALA A 259 39.99 -6.25 -1.59
CA ALA A 259 38.61 -6.17 -2.04
C ALA A 259 37.94 -7.57 -1.95
N PHE A 260 36.77 -7.63 -1.33
CA PHE A 260 35.94 -8.84 -1.28
C PHE A 260 34.90 -8.81 -2.40
N TYR A 261 34.72 -9.93 -3.11
CA TYR A 261 33.73 -10.06 -4.19
C TYR A 261 33.04 -11.42 -4.15
N TYR A 262 31.82 -11.49 -4.66
CA TYR A 262 31.07 -12.74 -4.77
C TYR A 262 31.67 -13.59 -5.90
N THR A 263 31.99 -14.85 -5.65
CA THR A 263 32.50 -15.74 -6.72
C THR A 263 31.42 -15.98 -7.77
N GLU A 264 31.78 -16.39 -8.99
CA GLU A 264 30.79 -16.66 -10.05
C GLU A 264 29.72 -17.68 -9.63
N GLU A 265 30.09 -18.66 -8.80
CA GLU A 265 29.18 -19.62 -8.21
C GLU A 265 28.20 -18.95 -7.23
N GLN A 266 28.69 -18.06 -6.36
CA GLN A 266 27.84 -17.27 -5.47
C GLN A 266 26.92 -16.34 -6.25
N GLN A 267 27.44 -15.68 -7.29
CA GLN A 267 26.68 -14.79 -8.16
C GLN A 267 25.51 -15.52 -8.85
N ARG A 268 25.77 -16.71 -9.43
CA ARG A 268 24.74 -17.54 -10.08
C ARG A 268 23.70 -18.07 -9.10
N ARG A 269 24.13 -18.51 -7.91
CA ARG A 269 23.23 -19.08 -6.89
C ARG A 269 22.38 -18.04 -6.18
N LEU A 270 22.96 -16.86 -5.90
CA LEU A 270 22.33 -15.78 -5.15
C LEU A 270 21.66 -14.76 -6.08
N GLY A 271 21.85 -14.84 -7.39
CA GLY A 271 21.26 -13.91 -8.35
C GLY A 271 21.80 -12.49 -8.24
N VAL A 272 23.10 -12.34 -7.95
CA VAL A 272 23.75 -11.05 -7.70
C VAL A 272 25.02 -10.85 -8.53
N ASP A 273 25.42 -9.60 -8.74
CA ASP A 273 26.70 -9.22 -9.36
C ASP A 273 27.89 -9.44 -8.40
N GLU A 274 29.12 -9.20 -8.89
CA GLU A 274 30.35 -9.31 -8.09
C GLU A 274 30.35 -8.49 -6.78
N ARG A 275 29.49 -7.47 -6.68
CA ARG A 275 29.34 -6.57 -5.51
C ARG A 275 28.11 -6.88 -4.68
N GLY A 276 27.37 -7.95 -4.98
CA GLY A 276 26.17 -8.35 -4.25
C GLY A 276 24.91 -7.56 -4.62
N ARG A 277 24.91 -6.84 -5.75
CA ARG A 277 23.71 -6.17 -6.26
C ARG A 277 22.86 -7.17 -7.03
N PRO A 278 21.54 -7.25 -6.80
CA PRO A 278 20.65 -8.14 -7.54
C PRO A 278 20.77 -7.92 -9.05
N LEU A 279 20.94 -9.00 -9.80
CA LEU A 279 20.81 -8.97 -11.25
C LEU A 279 19.31 -8.82 -11.54
N LEU A 280 18.88 -7.63 -11.97
CA LEU A 280 17.52 -7.41 -12.43
C LEU A 280 17.20 -8.45 -13.51
N LEU A 281 16.28 -9.37 -13.21
CA LEU A 281 15.63 -10.17 -14.25
C LEU A 281 14.78 -9.19 -15.06
N LEU A 282 15.35 -8.65 -16.13
CA LEU A 282 14.52 -8.13 -17.20
C LEU A 282 13.60 -9.28 -17.64
N PRO A 283 12.29 -9.04 -17.81
CA PRO A 283 11.39 -10.08 -18.30
C PRO A 283 11.95 -10.62 -19.63
N PRO A 284 11.74 -11.91 -19.94
CA PRO A 284 12.23 -12.47 -21.19
C PRO A 284 11.70 -11.62 -22.34
N VAL A 285 12.62 -11.05 -23.12
CA VAL A 285 12.26 -10.47 -24.42
C VAL A 285 11.57 -11.60 -25.17
N HIS A 286 10.27 -11.46 -25.43
CA HIS A 286 9.58 -12.35 -26.34
C HIS A 286 10.26 -12.21 -27.70
N THR A 287 11.24 -13.07 -27.98
CA THR A 287 11.72 -13.29 -29.34
C THR A 287 10.66 -14.09 -30.07
N GLY A 288 9.51 -13.45 -30.32
CA GLY A 288 8.56 -13.92 -31.31
C GLY A 288 9.25 -13.85 -32.66
N THR A 289 9.44 -15.00 -33.29
CA THR A 289 9.87 -15.11 -34.68
C THR A 289 8.96 -14.23 -35.53
N PRO A 290 9.48 -13.26 -36.31
CA PRO A 290 8.62 -12.42 -37.12
C PRO A 290 8.00 -13.29 -38.22
N VAL A 291 6.69 -13.50 -38.15
CA VAL A 291 5.92 -14.02 -39.28
C VAL A 291 5.94 -12.92 -40.36
N LEU A 292 6.72 -13.16 -41.41
CA LEU A 292 6.75 -12.31 -42.60
C LEU A 292 5.38 -12.37 -43.30
N GLY A 293 4.53 -11.39 -42.99
CA GLY A 293 3.22 -11.19 -43.60
C GLY A 293 2.98 -9.70 -43.86
N GLN A 294 3.37 -9.27 -45.05
CA GLN A 294 3.05 -8.04 -45.80
C GLN A 294 2.35 -6.85 -45.08
N GLY A 295 3.08 -5.72 -45.01
CA GLY A 295 2.54 -4.40 -45.39
C GLY A 295 1.88 -3.52 -44.32
N GLY A 296 2.67 -2.78 -43.54
CA GLY A 296 2.23 -1.59 -42.79
C GLY A 296 3.20 -1.20 -41.66
N PRO A 297 3.49 0.10 -41.40
CA PRO A 297 4.40 0.47 -40.32
C PRO A 297 3.73 0.27 -38.96
N THR A 298 4.16 -0.74 -38.22
CA THR A 298 3.81 -0.94 -36.81
C THR A 298 4.54 0.11 -35.97
N VAL A 299 3.81 1.11 -35.49
CA VAL A 299 4.28 2.03 -34.44
C VAL A 299 4.31 1.26 -33.13
N LEU A 300 5.51 0.93 -32.66
CA LEU A 300 5.73 0.43 -31.31
C LEU A 300 5.70 1.63 -30.35
N CYS A 301 4.55 1.92 -29.74
CA CYS A 301 4.45 2.91 -28.68
C CYS A 301 5.08 2.35 -27.39
N VAL A 302 6.39 2.49 -27.26
CA VAL A 302 7.07 2.41 -25.96
C VAL A 302 6.82 3.76 -25.29
N HIS A 303 5.97 3.81 -24.26
CA HIS A 303 5.92 4.98 -23.38
C HIS A 303 7.19 4.99 -22.51
N GLY A 304 8.28 5.41 -23.15
CA GLY A 304 9.51 5.79 -22.52
C GLY A 304 9.31 7.07 -21.71
N VAL A 305 9.92 7.03 -20.52
CA VAL A 305 10.32 8.16 -19.68
C VAL A 305 10.67 9.38 -20.54
N SER A 306 9.77 10.37 -20.57
CA SER A 306 10.08 11.69 -21.12
C SER A 306 10.93 12.44 -20.11
N THR A 307 12.24 12.41 -20.33
CA THR A 307 13.15 13.45 -19.87
C THR A 307 12.84 14.73 -20.64
N LEU A 308 12.22 15.71 -19.97
CA LEU A 308 12.28 17.10 -20.42
C LEU A 308 13.26 17.83 -19.51
N ALA A 309 14.42 18.13 -20.09
CA ALA A 309 15.37 19.07 -19.57
C ALA A 309 14.79 20.49 -19.61
N GLU A 310 15.01 21.20 -18.51
CA GLU A 310 15.39 22.62 -18.42
C GLU A 310 14.64 23.64 -19.30
N SER A 311 13.81 24.45 -18.63
CA SER A 311 13.67 25.86 -19.00
C SER A 311 13.66 26.70 -17.72
N HIS A 312 14.69 27.54 -17.60
CA HIS A 312 14.87 28.60 -16.62
C HIS A 312 13.61 29.45 -16.40
N MET A 313 13.24 29.69 -15.14
CA MET A 313 12.73 31.00 -14.70
C MET A 313 12.76 31.09 -13.17
N TRP A 314 13.90 31.55 -12.65
CA TRP A 314 13.93 32.31 -11.40
C TRP A 314 13.59 33.75 -11.75
N ARG A 315 12.56 34.34 -11.13
CA ARG A 315 12.40 35.78 -10.96
C ARG A 315 11.45 36.10 -9.80
N ASP A 316 12.08 36.55 -8.73
CA ASP A 316 11.74 37.71 -7.89
C ASP A 316 10.33 37.81 -7.32
N TRP A 317 10.23 37.54 -6.01
CA TRP A 317 9.23 38.14 -5.12
C TRP A 317 9.97 38.70 -3.90
N ASP A 318 10.49 39.92 -4.04
CA ASP A 318 10.65 40.83 -2.93
C ASP A 318 10.51 42.27 -3.43
N GLN A 319 9.92 43.11 -2.55
CA GLN A 319 9.73 44.56 -2.62
C GLN A 319 8.46 45.14 -3.27
N SER A 320 7.49 45.38 -2.38
CA SER A 320 6.83 46.67 -2.08
C SER A 320 6.08 47.44 -3.18
N ALA A 321 4.83 47.82 -2.87
CA ALA A 321 4.44 49.23 -2.77
C ALA A 321 3.04 49.38 -2.12
N ASP A 322 2.97 50.36 -1.21
CA ASP A 322 1.82 51.16 -0.77
C ASP A 322 0.68 50.55 0.08
#